data_AF-A0A3F2S2I7-F1
#
_entry.id   AF-A0A3F2S2I7-F1
#
_cell.length_a   1.000
_cell.length_b   1.000
_cell.length_c   1.000
_cell.angle_alpha   90.00
_cell.angle_beta   90.00
_cell.angle_gamma   90.00
#
_symmetry.space_group_name_H-M   'P 1'
#
loop_
_entity.id
_entity.type
_entity.pdbx_description
1 polymer ?
#
loop_
_entity_poly.entity_id
_entity_poly.type
_entity_poly.pdbx_seq_one_letter_code
_entity_poly.pdbx_strand_id
1 'polypeptide(L)'
;MLNLNSQGCVTRSEMRPLRPPRVPVPQAYSHRQRVNDAPQDSDRNRLKRAAEVLLLVFCLGTAIGLVHVIGISHQMLSRLEAQELVQPQLMHETHEQSKGMVGSAWARAHHDGERANVLIAYSDGPHLSKLAQAVEVGARHVLGNKTASVRIRTLEDVSFTGDVMWADAVILGTHVVNANVEPKMTKFLSEWSITEDLSRKVGAVFVTSGGISAGEELTMVNLLHSLMIFRIIIVGGERWTSAFGASAIVGEGPFQPAQQTSPGQRDFPPICYPTDPDTIHGMFKDKAIGLGERAASLASQLRRTWTDSLNKTN
;
A
#
# COMPACT_ATOMS: atom_id res chain seq x y z
N MET A 1 8.20 57.09 -5.90
CA MET A 1 9.61 57.47 -5.72
C MET A 1 9.95 57.35 -4.25
N LEU A 2 10.57 56.24 -3.86
CA LEU A 2 11.14 56.06 -2.53
C LEU A 2 12.63 56.40 -2.64
N ASN A 3 13.02 57.52 -2.03
CA ASN A 3 14.41 57.95 -1.97
C ASN A 3 14.99 57.42 -0.65
N LEU A 4 15.89 56.45 -0.76
CA LEU A 4 16.75 56.00 0.34
C LEU A 4 17.99 56.88 0.35
N ASN A 5 18.44 57.30 1.53
CA ASN A 5 19.79 57.84 1.68
C ASN A 5 20.57 57.16 2.80
N SER A 6 21.88 57.19 2.60
CA SER A 6 22.92 56.35 3.16
C SER A 6 23.24 56.69 4.62
N GLN A 7 22.83 55.78 5.51
CA GLN A 7 23.43 55.37 6.79
C GLN A 7 22.29 54.81 7.63
N GLY A 8 22.12 53.48 7.57
CA GLY A 8 21.05 52.77 8.26
C GLY A 8 21.16 52.91 9.77
N CYS A 9 20.43 53.86 10.35
CA CYS A 9 20.06 53.92 11.77
C CYS A 9 18.93 54.93 11.95
N VAL A 10 17.74 54.48 12.36
CA VAL A 10 16.66 55.36 12.84
C VAL A 10 16.69 55.34 14.37
N THR A 11 17.08 56.47 14.95
CA THR A 11 17.02 56.77 16.38
C THR A 11 15.58 57.01 16.82
N ARG A 12 15.19 56.34 17.90
CA ARG A 12 13.87 56.44 18.55
C ARG A 12 13.87 57.58 19.57
N SER A 13 13.49 58.78 19.15
CA SER A 13 13.01 59.89 20.00
C SER A 13 12.28 60.87 19.08
N GLU A 14 11.07 61.34 19.28
CA GLU A 14 10.33 61.69 20.48
C GLU A 14 8.84 61.67 20.12
N MET A 15 7.98 61.07 20.95
CA MET A 15 6.58 61.50 21.06
C MET A 15 6.15 61.32 22.51
N ARG A 16 6.14 62.43 23.25
CA ARG A 16 5.57 62.54 24.60
C ARG A 16 4.05 62.44 24.53
N PRO A 17 3.38 61.62 25.36
CA PRO A 17 1.93 61.66 25.47
C PRO A 17 1.44 62.92 26.22
N LEU A 18 0.44 63.57 25.66
CA LEU A 18 -0.23 64.76 26.19
C LEU A 18 -0.99 64.44 27.49
N ARG A 19 -0.88 65.33 28.48
CA ARG A 19 -1.55 65.24 29.79
C ARG A 19 -3.00 65.76 29.67
N PRO A 20 -4.02 65.05 30.20
CA PRO A 20 -5.41 65.50 30.13
C PRO A 20 -5.73 66.65 31.12
N PRO A 21 -6.77 67.46 30.86
CA PRO A 21 -7.08 68.68 31.60
C PRO A 21 -7.70 68.41 32.98
N ARG A 22 -7.39 69.28 33.96
CA ARG A 22 -7.95 69.26 35.33
C ARG A 22 -9.38 69.82 35.34
N VAL A 23 -10.29 69.11 35.99
CA VAL A 23 -11.66 69.55 36.31
C VAL A 23 -11.72 69.98 37.79
N PRO A 24 -12.46 71.04 38.17
CA PRO A 24 -12.43 71.61 39.52
C PRO A 24 -13.17 70.75 40.56
N VAL A 25 -12.68 70.78 41.81
CA VAL A 25 -13.29 70.11 42.97
C VAL A 25 -14.27 71.08 43.66
N PRO A 26 -15.54 70.72 43.89
CA PRO A 26 -16.43 71.45 44.78
C PRO A 26 -16.21 71.07 46.24
N GLN A 27 -16.23 72.06 47.14
CA GLN A 27 -16.18 71.87 48.59
C GLN A 27 -17.48 71.27 49.14
N ALA A 28 -17.35 70.41 50.15
CA ALA A 28 -18.43 69.81 50.92
C ALA A 28 -18.97 70.78 51.99
N TYR A 29 -20.28 70.75 52.29
CA TYR A 29 -20.80 70.60 53.66
C TYR A 29 -22.33 70.37 53.72
N SER A 30 -22.72 69.47 54.62
CA SER A 30 -23.98 69.31 55.39
C SER A 30 -25.32 69.05 54.67
N HIS A 31 -25.93 67.87 54.90
CA HIS A 31 -26.92 67.60 55.96
C HIS A 31 -27.65 66.27 55.69
N ARG A 32 -27.87 65.48 56.74
CA ARG A 32 -28.62 64.21 56.76
C ARG A 32 -30.06 64.36 56.22
N GLN A 33 -30.51 63.36 55.47
CA GLN A 33 -31.89 62.88 55.55
C GLN A 33 -31.91 61.35 55.37
N ARG A 34 -32.65 60.68 56.26
CA ARG A 34 -32.68 59.24 56.55
C ARG A 34 -33.98 58.68 55.95
N VAL A 35 -33.94 57.73 55.00
CA VAL A 35 -35.10 56.89 54.63
C VAL A 35 -34.66 55.50 54.12
N ASN A 36 -34.91 54.50 54.97
CA ASN A 36 -35.34 53.10 54.79
C ASN A 36 -34.66 52.08 53.84
N ASP A 37 -34.57 50.86 54.38
CA ASP A 37 -33.98 49.61 53.90
C ASP A 37 -34.72 48.86 52.76
N ALA A 38 -33.90 48.09 52.00
CA ALA A 38 -34.10 46.81 51.26
C ALA A 38 -34.81 46.79 49.87
N PRO A 39 -34.47 45.85 48.93
CA PRO A 39 -33.67 44.62 49.07
C PRO A 39 -32.66 44.34 47.90
N GLN A 40 -31.35 44.55 48.06
CA GLN A 40 -30.36 44.23 46.99
C GLN A 40 -29.44 43.04 47.32
N ASP A 41 -29.38 42.58 48.57
CA ASP A 41 -28.44 41.54 49.00
C ASP A 41 -29.02 40.10 48.89
N SER A 42 -30.34 39.97 48.79
CA SER A 42 -31.00 38.65 48.69
C SER A 42 -30.83 38.00 47.31
N ASP A 43 -30.91 38.79 46.22
CA ASP A 43 -30.79 38.28 44.85
C ASP A 43 -29.35 37.88 44.50
N ARG A 44 -28.36 38.62 44.99
CA ARG A 44 -26.95 38.28 44.79
C ARG A 44 -26.57 36.96 45.48
N ASN A 45 -27.09 36.73 46.69
CA ASN A 45 -26.85 35.50 47.42
C ASN A 45 -27.62 34.31 46.80
N ARG A 46 -28.81 34.54 46.22
CA ARG A 46 -29.54 33.53 45.45
C ARG A 46 -28.81 33.15 44.16
N LEU A 47 -28.26 34.11 43.42
CA LEU A 47 -27.49 33.86 42.20
C LEU A 47 -26.19 33.08 42.46
N LYS A 48 -25.47 33.41 43.54
CA LYS A 48 -24.27 32.67 43.93
C LYS A 48 -24.57 31.21 44.29
N ARG A 49 -25.62 30.99 45.11
CA ARG A 49 -26.07 29.62 45.45
C ARG A 49 -26.52 28.85 44.22
N ALA A 50 -27.23 29.51 43.29
CA ALA A 50 -27.63 28.88 42.03
C ALA A 50 -26.41 28.48 41.18
N ALA A 51 -25.39 29.33 41.08
CA ALA A 51 -24.15 29.04 40.35
C ALA A 51 -23.34 27.90 40.99
N GLU A 52 -23.23 27.88 42.32
CA GLU A 52 -22.57 26.79 43.06
C GLU A 52 -23.28 25.45 42.85
N VAL A 53 -24.62 25.44 42.90
CA VAL A 53 -25.42 24.24 42.63
C VAL A 53 -25.24 23.78 41.18
N LEU A 54 -25.22 24.69 40.21
CA LEU A 54 -24.99 24.36 38.80
C LEU A 54 -23.60 23.78 38.55
N LEU A 55 -22.58 24.34 39.21
CA LEU A 55 -21.21 23.82 39.13
C LEU A 55 -21.12 22.42 39.74
N LEU A 56 -21.75 22.19 40.89
CA LEU A 56 -21.79 20.88 41.53
C LEU A 56 -22.50 19.84 40.65
N VAL A 57 -23.63 20.20 40.03
CA VAL A 57 -24.35 19.32 39.09
C VAL A 57 -23.48 19.00 37.87
N PHE A 58 -22.77 19.99 37.33
CA PHE A 58 -21.84 19.78 36.21
C PHE A 58 -20.69 18.84 36.59
N CYS A 59 -20.05 19.05 37.76
CA CYS A 59 -19.00 18.19 38.27
C CYS A 59 -19.48 16.75 38.56
N LEU A 60 -20.72 16.59 39.07
CA LEU A 60 -21.30 15.28 39.28
C LEU A 60 -21.56 14.56 37.95
N GLY A 61 -22.07 15.29 36.95
CA GLY A 61 -22.30 14.76 35.60
C GLY A 61 -21.01 14.31 34.91
N THR A 62 -19.93 15.09 35.01
CA THR A 62 -18.63 14.71 34.44
C THR A 62 -18.01 13.51 35.15
N ALA A 63 -18.15 13.42 36.48
CA ALA A 63 -17.69 12.26 37.24
C ALA A 63 -18.45 10.97 36.85
N ILE A 64 -19.77 11.03 36.74
CA ILE A 64 -20.59 9.90 36.28
C ILE A 64 -20.22 9.49 34.85
N GLY A 65 -20.00 10.48 33.97
CA GLY A 65 -19.55 10.24 32.60
C GLY A 65 -18.18 9.54 32.54
N LEU A 66 -17.21 9.99 33.34
CA LEU A 66 -15.89 9.36 33.41
C LEU A 66 -15.96 7.92 33.92
N VAL A 67 -16.76 7.64 34.94
CA VAL A 67 -16.95 6.27 35.45
C VAL A 67 -17.58 5.38 34.38
N HIS A 68 -18.54 5.87 33.60
CA HIS A 68 -19.12 5.12 32.48
C HIS A 68 -18.09 4.84 31.37
N VAL A 69 -17.29 5.84 31.00
CA VAL A 69 -16.25 5.67 29.96
C VAL A 69 -15.19 4.67 30.42
N ILE A 70 -14.74 4.77 31.67
CA ILE A 70 -13.79 3.82 32.26
C ILE A 70 -14.39 2.40 32.29
N GLY A 71 -15.66 2.26 32.70
CA GLY A 71 -16.37 0.99 32.69
C GLY A 71 -16.48 0.36 31.30
N ILE A 72 -16.84 1.15 30.28
CA ILE A 72 -16.91 0.70 28.88
C ILE A 72 -15.51 0.32 28.37
N SER A 73 -14.48 1.10 28.70
CA SER A 73 -13.09 0.77 28.33
C SER A 73 -12.63 -0.55 28.93
N HIS A 74 -12.89 -0.80 30.23
CA HIS A 74 -12.56 -2.09 30.85
C HIS A 74 -13.38 -3.25 30.27
N GLN A 75 -14.64 -3.00 29.91
CA GLN A 75 -15.47 -4.01 29.25
C GLN A 75 -14.96 -4.34 27.83
N MET A 76 -14.43 -3.35 27.11
CA MET A 76 -13.80 -3.57 25.81
C MET A 76 -12.45 -4.27 25.96
N LEU A 77 -11.64 -3.87 26.92
CA LEU A 77 -10.33 -4.49 27.17
C LEU A 77 -10.49 -5.97 27.56
N SER A 78 -11.42 -6.29 28.45
CA SER A 78 -11.72 -7.69 28.81
C SER A 78 -12.30 -8.51 27.65
N ARG A 79 -13.06 -7.89 26.74
CA ARG A 79 -13.50 -8.55 25.50
C ARG A 79 -12.36 -8.83 24.53
N LEU A 80 -11.40 -7.91 24.43
CA LEU A 80 -10.20 -8.08 23.60
C LEU A 80 -9.29 -9.18 24.17
N GLU A 81 -9.04 -9.18 25.49
CA GLU A 81 -8.28 -10.23 26.17
C GLU A 81 -8.98 -11.61 26.06
N ALA A 82 -10.31 -11.66 26.18
CA ALA A 82 -11.08 -12.88 25.99
C ALA A 82 -11.08 -13.36 24.52
N GLN A 83 -11.00 -12.44 23.55
CA GLN A 83 -10.79 -12.81 22.14
C GLN A 83 -9.37 -13.33 21.89
N GLU A 84 -8.35 -12.74 22.52
CA GLU A 84 -6.94 -13.14 22.38
C GLU A 84 -6.70 -14.61 22.82
N LEU A 85 -7.37 -15.06 23.89
CA LEU A 85 -7.32 -16.45 24.35
C LEU A 85 -8.06 -17.45 23.43
N VAL A 86 -8.98 -16.98 22.58
CA VAL A 86 -9.72 -17.80 21.60
C VAL A 86 -9.08 -17.75 20.20
N GLN A 87 -8.08 -16.88 19.99
CA GLN A 87 -7.50 -16.62 18.67
C GLN A 87 -6.18 -17.36 18.32
N PRO A 88 -5.98 -18.67 18.57
CA PRO A 88 -4.96 -19.42 17.83
C PRO A 88 -5.37 -19.72 16.37
N GLN A 89 -6.64 -19.54 15.97
CA GLN A 89 -7.13 -20.01 14.66
C GLN A 89 -7.29 -18.94 13.57
N LEU A 90 -7.30 -17.64 13.87
CA LEU A 90 -7.53 -16.61 12.83
C LEU A 90 -6.27 -16.26 12.02
N MET A 91 -5.09 -16.68 12.48
CA MET A 91 -3.83 -16.54 11.71
C MET A 91 -3.59 -17.71 10.74
N HIS A 92 -4.52 -18.68 10.66
CA HIS A 92 -4.44 -19.83 9.76
C HIS A 92 -5.55 -19.88 8.70
N GLU A 93 -6.47 -18.92 8.69
CA GLU A 93 -7.33 -18.73 7.53
C GLU A 93 -6.52 -18.01 6.46
N THR A 94 -5.98 -18.77 5.51
CA THR A 94 -5.63 -18.23 4.18
C THR A 94 -6.79 -17.34 3.74
N HIS A 95 -6.55 -16.03 3.59
CA HIS A 95 -7.56 -15.06 3.12
C HIS A 95 -8.25 -15.61 1.84
N GLU A 96 -9.39 -16.27 2.01
CA GLU A 96 -10.24 -16.80 0.94
C GLU A 96 -11.15 -15.72 0.34
N GLN A 97 -11.03 -14.47 0.81
CA GLN A 97 -11.86 -13.37 0.33
C GLN A 97 -11.69 -13.03 -1.17
N SER A 98 -10.69 -13.57 -1.88
CA SER A 98 -10.66 -13.51 -3.36
C SER A 98 -10.78 -14.86 -4.06
N LYS A 99 -10.70 -16.00 -3.35
CA LYS A 99 -10.87 -17.32 -3.96
C LYS A 99 -12.34 -17.58 -4.34
N GLY A 100 -13.28 -16.98 -3.59
CA GLY A 100 -14.72 -17.24 -3.72
C GLY A 100 -15.44 -16.60 -4.91
N MET A 101 -14.98 -15.46 -5.45
CA MET A 101 -15.72 -14.78 -6.53
C MET A 101 -15.17 -15.07 -7.93
N VAL A 102 -13.95 -15.61 -8.04
CA VAL A 102 -13.30 -15.91 -9.32
C VAL A 102 -12.76 -17.35 -9.37
N GLY A 103 -12.26 -17.95 -8.28
CA GLY A 103 -11.59 -19.26 -8.35
C GLY A 103 -12.45 -20.46 -8.78
N SER A 104 -13.75 -20.49 -8.47
CA SER A 104 -14.62 -21.67 -8.68
C SER A 104 -15.15 -21.82 -10.13
N ALA A 105 -15.06 -20.76 -10.93
CA ALA A 105 -15.46 -20.77 -12.34
C ALA A 105 -14.28 -21.12 -13.29
N TRP A 106 -13.04 -20.87 -12.87
CA TRP A 106 -11.85 -21.00 -13.73
C TRP A 106 -11.23 -22.41 -13.63
N ALA A 107 -11.45 -23.10 -12.50
CA ALA A 107 -10.90 -24.43 -12.24
C ALA A 107 -11.55 -25.59 -13.02
N ARG A 108 -12.58 -25.34 -13.86
CA ARG A 108 -13.43 -26.41 -14.43
C ARG A 108 -13.17 -26.79 -15.89
N ALA A 109 -12.07 -26.36 -16.48
CA ALA A 109 -11.75 -26.70 -17.87
C ALA A 109 -10.34 -27.31 -18.02
N HIS A 110 -10.08 -28.45 -17.36
CA HIS A 110 -8.88 -29.24 -17.60
C HIS A 110 -9.20 -30.36 -18.61
N HIS A 111 -9.08 -30.04 -19.91
CA HIS A 111 -8.95 -31.04 -20.97
C HIS A 111 -7.47 -31.19 -21.33
N ASP A 112 -6.97 -32.43 -21.34
CA ASP A 112 -5.55 -32.79 -21.47
C ASP A 112 -4.94 -32.64 -22.88
N GLY A 113 -5.70 -32.14 -23.86
CA GLY A 113 -5.33 -32.18 -25.28
C GLY A 113 -4.43 -31.03 -25.79
N GLU A 114 -4.54 -29.82 -25.25
CA GLU A 114 -3.77 -28.66 -25.76
C GLU A 114 -3.47 -27.67 -24.63
N ARG A 115 -2.35 -27.88 -23.96
CA ARG A 115 -1.88 -26.98 -22.89
C ARG A 115 -1.02 -25.89 -23.51
N ALA A 116 -1.18 -24.66 -23.03
CA ALA A 116 -0.37 -23.54 -23.48
C ALA A 116 1.10 -23.68 -23.04
N ASN A 117 1.99 -23.05 -23.80
CA ASN A 117 3.40 -22.89 -23.51
C ASN A 117 3.60 -21.58 -22.74
N VAL A 118 4.29 -21.61 -21.59
CA VAL A 118 4.58 -20.42 -20.78
C VAL A 118 6.08 -20.24 -20.66
N LEU A 119 6.56 -19.05 -21.01
CA LEU A 119 7.92 -18.60 -20.75
C LEU A 119 7.92 -17.62 -19.56
N ILE A 120 8.78 -17.90 -18.59
CA ILE A 120 9.14 -16.99 -17.50
C ILE A 120 10.59 -16.57 -17.74
N ALA A 121 10.79 -15.34 -18.20
CA ALA A 121 12.10 -14.79 -18.48
C ALA A 121 12.39 -13.68 -17.47
N TYR A 122 13.50 -13.76 -16.76
CA TYR A 122 13.83 -12.80 -15.71
C TYR A 122 15.32 -12.50 -15.67
N SER A 123 15.70 -11.41 -15.02
CA SER A 123 17.12 -11.07 -14.80
C SER A 123 17.82 -12.09 -13.88
N ASP A 124 18.83 -11.69 -13.12
CA ASP A 124 19.50 -12.54 -12.15
C ASP A 124 19.07 -12.21 -10.70
N GLY A 125 19.84 -12.65 -9.72
CA GLY A 125 19.64 -12.31 -8.31
C GLY A 125 18.78 -13.30 -7.50
N PRO A 126 19.07 -13.45 -6.19
CA PRO A 126 18.49 -14.50 -5.37
C PRO A 126 16.99 -14.29 -5.11
N HIS A 127 16.57 -13.06 -4.81
CA HIS A 127 15.16 -12.74 -4.60
C HIS A 127 14.36 -12.90 -5.90
N LEU A 128 14.78 -12.26 -6.99
CA LEU A 128 14.03 -12.30 -8.24
C LEU A 128 13.91 -13.74 -8.77
N SER A 129 14.95 -14.58 -8.60
CA SER A 129 14.89 -16.01 -8.89
C SER A 129 13.82 -16.74 -8.06
N LYS A 130 13.75 -16.49 -6.74
CA LYS A 130 12.70 -17.08 -5.88
C LYS A 130 11.30 -16.59 -6.25
N LEU A 131 11.17 -15.35 -6.69
CA LEU A 131 9.89 -14.80 -7.18
C LEU A 131 9.49 -15.45 -8.51
N ALA A 132 10.44 -15.63 -9.43
CA ALA A 132 10.23 -16.33 -10.71
C ALA A 132 9.81 -17.79 -10.50
N GLN A 133 10.42 -18.49 -9.53
CA GLN A 133 10.01 -19.84 -9.12
C GLN A 133 8.58 -19.86 -8.58
N ALA A 134 8.16 -18.84 -7.82
CA ALA A 134 6.78 -18.74 -7.36
C ALA A 134 5.79 -18.54 -8.53
N VAL A 135 6.15 -17.74 -9.53
CA VAL A 135 5.38 -17.63 -10.80
C VAL A 135 5.31 -18.98 -11.51
N GLU A 136 6.43 -19.72 -11.57
CA GLU A 136 6.49 -21.06 -12.17
C GLU A 136 5.54 -22.04 -11.50
N VAL A 137 5.52 -22.06 -10.16
CA VAL A 137 4.58 -22.88 -9.37
C VAL A 137 3.14 -22.58 -9.78
N GLY A 138 2.76 -21.30 -9.88
CA GLY A 138 1.43 -20.91 -10.32
C GLY A 138 1.10 -21.35 -11.74
N ALA A 139 2.02 -21.17 -12.69
CA ALA A 139 1.81 -21.64 -14.07
C ALA A 139 1.64 -23.16 -14.12
N ARG A 140 2.41 -23.92 -13.32
CA ARG A 140 2.33 -25.38 -13.22
C ARG A 140 1.04 -25.87 -12.56
N HIS A 141 0.41 -25.10 -11.66
CA HIS A 141 -0.91 -25.47 -11.15
C HIS A 141 -1.95 -25.60 -12.27
N VAL A 142 -1.85 -24.77 -13.33
CA VAL A 142 -2.75 -24.81 -14.47
C VAL A 142 -2.31 -25.83 -15.53
N LEU A 143 -1.01 -25.89 -15.82
CA LEU A 143 -0.44 -26.66 -16.94
C LEU A 143 0.03 -28.07 -16.54
N GLY A 144 0.02 -28.38 -15.25
CA GLY A 144 0.56 -29.61 -14.68
C GLY A 144 2.10 -29.68 -14.72
N ASN A 145 2.64 -30.78 -14.19
CA ASN A 145 4.08 -30.93 -13.96
C ASN A 145 4.89 -31.39 -15.18
N LYS A 146 4.28 -31.48 -16.37
CA LYS A 146 5.02 -31.84 -17.59
C LYS A 146 6.04 -30.74 -17.88
N THR A 147 7.32 -31.10 -17.93
CA THR A 147 8.43 -30.15 -18.14
C THR A 147 8.38 -29.42 -19.47
N ALA A 148 7.62 -29.92 -20.45
CA ALA A 148 7.58 -29.35 -21.79
C ALA A 148 6.77 -28.05 -21.94
N SER A 149 5.83 -27.73 -21.04
CA SER A 149 4.90 -26.60 -21.20
C SER A 149 5.31 -25.32 -20.47
N VAL A 150 6.32 -25.38 -19.60
CA VAL A 150 6.82 -24.20 -18.87
C VAL A 150 8.33 -24.13 -18.98
N ARG A 151 8.85 -22.99 -19.45
CA ARG A 151 10.28 -22.67 -19.44
C ARG A 151 10.52 -21.50 -18.51
N ILE A 152 11.50 -21.66 -17.62
CA ILE A 152 12.06 -20.59 -16.82
C ILE A 152 13.49 -20.32 -17.30
N ARG A 153 13.82 -19.06 -17.59
CA ARG A 153 15.10 -18.64 -18.17
C ARG A 153 15.59 -17.34 -17.55
N THR A 154 16.89 -17.25 -17.33
CA THR A 154 17.57 -15.98 -17.07
C THR A 154 17.69 -15.20 -18.38
N LEU A 155 17.96 -13.89 -18.30
CA LEU A 155 18.22 -13.06 -19.49
C LEU A 155 19.51 -13.44 -20.24
N GLU A 156 20.39 -14.23 -19.64
CA GLU A 156 21.60 -14.73 -20.29
C GLU A 156 21.32 -15.93 -21.20
N ASP A 157 20.31 -16.74 -20.87
CA ASP A 157 20.00 -18.01 -21.53
C ASP A 157 18.72 -17.98 -22.39
N VAL A 158 17.97 -16.88 -22.36
CA VAL A 158 16.73 -16.73 -23.12
C VAL A 158 16.99 -16.16 -24.52
N SER A 159 16.22 -16.61 -25.51
CA SER A 159 16.28 -16.06 -26.86
C SER A 159 14.90 -15.69 -27.39
N PHE A 160 14.84 -14.65 -28.24
CA PHE A 160 13.61 -14.27 -28.92
C PHE A 160 13.06 -15.41 -29.79
N THR A 161 13.88 -15.94 -30.70
CA THR A 161 13.45 -16.98 -31.66
C THR A 161 13.17 -18.33 -30.98
N GLY A 162 13.97 -18.74 -30.00
CA GLY A 162 13.85 -20.06 -29.39
C GLY A 162 12.79 -20.15 -28.29
N ASP A 163 12.57 -19.07 -27.55
CA ASP A 163 11.72 -19.08 -26.36
C ASP A 163 10.50 -18.17 -26.49
N VAL A 164 10.67 -16.91 -26.88
CA VAL A 164 9.54 -15.96 -26.99
C VAL A 164 8.56 -16.41 -28.07
N MET A 165 9.06 -16.83 -29.23
CA MET A 165 8.20 -17.34 -30.31
C MET A 165 7.53 -18.67 -29.94
N TRP A 166 8.20 -19.52 -29.17
CA TRP A 166 7.66 -20.81 -28.70
C TRP A 166 6.48 -20.64 -27.72
N ALA A 167 6.47 -19.58 -26.92
CA ALA A 167 5.52 -19.39 -25.84
C ALA A 167 4.16 -18.83 -26.28
N ASP A 168 3.08 -19.27 -25.64
CA ASP A 168 1.76 -18.61 -25.74
C ASP A 168 1.60 -17.52 -24.66
N ALA A 169 2.34 -17.63 -23.55
CA ALA A 169 2.46 -16.57 -22.55
C ALA A 169 3.92 -16.24 -22.26
N VAL A 170 4.23 -14.95 -22.15
CA VAL A 170 5.53 -14.43 -21.72
C VAL A 170 5.37 -13.65 -20.42
N ILE A 171 6.10 -14.07 -19.40
CA ILE A 171 6.09 -13.45 -18.07
C ILE A 171 7.48 -12.90 -17.79
N LEU A 172 7.61 -11.57 -17.74
CA LEU A 172 8.90 -10.88 -17.66
C LEU A 172 9.22 -10.39 -16.24
N GLY A 173 10.41 -10.73 -15.73
CA GLY A 173 10.88 -10.39 -14.40
C GLY A 173 12.10 -9.46 -14.39
N THR A 174 12.08 -8.36 -13.64
CA THR A 174 13.25 -7.45 -13.55
C THR A 174 13.41 -6.82 -12.16
N HIS A 175 14.61 -6.34 -11.85
CA HIS A 175 14.81 -5.48 -10.69
C HIS A 175 14.33 -4.05 -10.98
N VAL A 176 13.82 -3.38 -9.95
CA VAL A 176 13.57 -1.93 -9.99
C VAL A 176 14.90 -1.20 -9.83
N VAL A 177 15.26 -0.38 -10.83
CA VAL A 177 16.46 0.47 -10.81
C VAL A 177 16.02 1.93 -10.90
N ASN A 178 16.00 2.65 -9.77
CA ASN A 178 15.55 4.04 -9.70
C ASN A 178 14.19 4.27 -10.39
N ALA A 179 13.19 3.44 -10.04
CA ALA A 179 11.86 3.40 -10.67
C ALA A 179 11.84 3.09 -12.19
N ASN A 180 12.94 2.55 -12.72
CA ASN A 180 13.07 2.10 -14.10
C ASN A 180 13.31 0.59 -14.19
N VAL A 181 13.10 0.07 -15.39
CA VAL A 181 13.45 -1.30 -15.79
C VAL A 181 14.97 -1.44 -15.81
N GLU A 182 15.47 -2.57 -15.32
CA GLU A 182 16.90 -2.88 -15.37
C GLU A 182 17.43 -2.91 -16.82
N PRO A 183 18.63 -2.35 -17.11
CA PRO A 183 19.18 -2.32 -18.46
C PRO A 183 19.30 -3.68 -19.17
N LYS A 184 19.51 -4.79 -18.44
CA LYS A 184 19.55 -6.13 -19.04
C LYS A 184 18.20 -6.48 -19.70
N MET A 185 17.09 -6.14 -19.04
CA MET A 185 15.74 -6.41 -19.54
C MET A 185 15.39 -5.51 -20.73
N THR A 186 15.77 -4.23 -20.70
CA THR A 186 15.56 -3.33 -21.85
C THR A 186 16.38 -3.77 -23.06
N LYS A 187 17.60 -4.25 -22.85
CA LYS A 187 18.42 -4.88 -23.91
C LYS A 187 17.72 -6.09 -24.51
N PHE A 188 17.28 -7.05 -23.70
CA PHE A 188 16.55 -8.23 -24.18
C PHE A 188 15.30 -7.86 -25.00
N LEU A 189 14.49 -6.90 -24.53
CA LEU A 189 13.32 -6.42 -25.26
C LEU A 189 13.68 -5.75 -26.60
N SER A 190 14.83 -5.08 -26.68
CA SER A 190 15.29 -4.45 -27.93
C SER A 190 15.68 -5.46 -29.02
N GLU A 191 15.92 -6.72 -28.65
CA GLU A 191 16.25 -7.81 -29.57
C GLU A 191 15.00 -8.47 -30.18
N TRP A 192 13.80 -8.14 -29.70
CA TRP A 192 12.56 -8.69 -30.20
C TRP A 192 12.19 -8.08 -31.54
N SER A 193 11.84 -8.94 -32.50
CA SER A 193 11.45 -8.47 -33.83
C SER A 193 10.06 -7.81 -33.81
N ILE A 194 9.98 -6.58 -34.30
CA ILE A 194 8.72 -5.85 -34.49
C ILE A 194 7.89 -6.38 -35.68
N THR A 195 8.48 -7.19 -36.57
CA THR A 195 7.79 -7.75 -37.74
C THR A 195 7.06 -9.05 -37.44
N GLU A 196 7.38 -9.72 -36.35
CA GLU A 196 6.73 -10.97 -35.94
C GLU A 196 5.35 -10.73 -35.33
N ASP A 197 4.45 -11.68 -35.50
CA ASP A 197 3.11 -11.59 -34.92
C ASP A 197 3.06 -12.14 -33.50
N LEU A 198 3.19 -11.23 -32.53
CA LEU A 198 3.10 -11.54 -31.10
C LEU A 198 1.69 -11.27 -30.53
N SER A 199 0.73 -10.86 -31.37
CA SER A 199 -0.57 -10.35 -30.92
C SER A 199 -1.48 -11.37 -30.24
N ARG A 200 -1.18 -12.66 -30.40
CA ARG A 200 -1.94 -13.76 -29.80
C ARG A 200 -1.39 -14.20 -28.45
N LYS A 201 -0.26 -13.63 -28.02
CA LYS A 201 0.41 -14.01 -26.78
C LYS A 201 -0.19 -13.26 -25.59
N VAL A 202 -0.14 -13.90 -24.42
CA VAL A 202 -0.42 -13.26 -23.12
C VAL A 202 0.87 -12.71 -22.53
N GLY A 203 0.84 -11.50 -22.01
CA GLY A 203 1.97 -10.83 -21.38
C GLY A 203 1.69 -10.54 -19.91
N ALA A 204 2.62 -10.89 -19.03
CA ALA A 204 2.55 -10.54 -17.62
C ALA A 204 3.93 -10.12 -17.11
N VAL A 205 4.00 -9.43 -15.97
CA VAL A 205 5.27 -8.91 -15.45
C VAL A 205 5.37 -9.09 -13.94
N PHE A 206 6.60 -9.20 -13.46
CA PHE A 206 6.91 -9.18 -12.03
C PHE A 206 8.21 -8.45 -11.74
N VAL A 207 8.35 -7.93 -10.51
CA VAL A 207 9.53 -7.16 -10.10
C VAL A 207 9.95 -7.43 -8.67
N THR A 208 11.23 -7.19 -8.37
CA THR A 208 11.69 -6.98 -6.99
C THR A 208 12.07 -5.51 -6.80
N SER A 209 11.65 -4.91 -5.70
CA SER A 209 11.94 -3.51 -5.34
C SER A 209 12.62 -3.42 -3.98
N GLY A 210 13.39 -2.35 -3.79
CA GLY A 210 14.01 -2.05 -2.50
C GLY A 210 12.95 -1.70 -1.44
N GLY A 211 11.96 -0.89 -1.79
CA GLY A 211 10.95 -0.43 -0.83
C GLY A 211 9.55 -0.33 -1.41
N ILE A 212 8.54 -0.24 -0.54
CA ILE A 212 7.16 0.10 -0.87
C ILE A 212 7.16 1.53 -1.41
N SER A 213 6.43 1.75 -2.52
CA SER A 213 6.37 3.06 -3.17
C SER A 213 7.75 3.56 -3.65
N ALA A 214 8.66 2.62 -3.98
CA ALA A 214 10.00 2.92 -4.48
C ALA A 214 10.15 2.68 -6.00
N GLY A 215 9.03 2.57 -6.72
CA GLY A 215 8.99 2.52 -8.18
C GLY A 215 8.62 1.17 -8.79
N GLU A 216 8.12 0.23 -7.97
CA GLU A 216 7.64 -1.07 -8.41
C GLU A 216 6.47 -0.97 -9.39
N GLU A 217 5.47 -0.12 -9.13
CA GLU A 217 4.35 0.03 -10.06
C GLU A 217 4.79 0.67 -11.37
N LEU A 218 5.64 1.72 -11.30
CA LEU A 218 6.11 2.42 -12.49
C LEU A 218 6.94 1.48 -13.39
N THR A 219 7.78 0.65 -12.79
CA THR A 219 8.60 -0.33 -13.51
C THR A 219 7.73 -1.39 -14.19
N MET A 220 6.73 -1.94 -13.48
CA MET A 220 5.77 -2.88 -14.07
C MET A 220 4.98 -2.27 -15.22
N VAL A 221 4.44 -1.05 -15.04
CA VAL A 221 3.71 -0.34 -16.10
C VAL A 221 4.59 -0.10 -17.32
N ASN A 222 5.87 0.24 -17.12
CA ASN A 222 6.83 0.42 -18.21
C ASN A 222 7.08 -0.87 -19.01
N LEU A 223 7.23 -2.02 -18.33
CA LEU A 223 7.29 -3.32 -19.02
C LEU A 223 5.99 -3.65 -19.77
N LEU A 224 4.83 -3.43 -19.15
CA LEU A 224 3.54 -3.64 -19.81
C LEU A 224 3.39 -2.75 -21.06
N HIS A 225 3.84 -1.50 -21.01
CA HIS A 225 3.89 -0.60 -22.16
C HIS A 225 4.77 -1.16 -23.28
N SER A 226 5.92 -1.72 -22.94
CA SER A 226 6.81 -2.36 -23.91
C SER A 226 6.14 -3.56 -24.59
N LEU A 227 5.42 -4.39 -23.84
CA LEU A 227 4.64 -5.52 -24.38
C LEU A 227 3.51 -5.08 -25.32
N MET A 228 2.87 -3.93 -25.06
CA MET A 228 1.83 -3.39 -25.93
C MET A 228 2.34 -2.98 -27.32
N ILE A 229 3.59 -2.54 -27.46
CA ILE A 229 4.20 -2.26 -28.78
C ILE A 229 4.20 -3.52 -29.66
N PHE A 230 4.40 -4.69 -29.04
CA PHE A 230 4.32 -6.00 -29.69
C PHE A 230 2.90 -6.54 -29.85
N ARG A 231 1.87 -5.74 -29.51
CA ARG A 231 0.44 -6.11 -29.56
C ARG A 231 0.06 -7.27 -28.63
N ILE A 232 0.89 -7.58 -27.64
CA ILE A 232 0.66 -8.66 -26.67
C ILE A 232 -0.52 -8.30 -25.75
N ILE A 233 -1.36 -9.29 -25.43
CA ILE A 233 -2.49 -9.14 -24.51
C ILE A 233 -1.96 -9.12 -23.08
N ILE A 234 -1.94 -7.94 -22.46
CA ILE A 234 -1.38 -7.77 -21.11
C ILE A 234 -2.35 -8.18 -19.99
N VAL A 235 -1.82 -8.78 -18.94
CA VAL A 235 -2.57 -9.19 -17.74
C VAL A 235 -1.80 -8.85 -16.46
N GLY A 236 -2.54 -8.37 -15.46
CA GLY A 236 -2.03 -8.23 -14.09
C GLY A 236 -2.07 -9.56 -13.32
N GLY A 237 -1.79 -9.49 -12.02
CA GLY A 237 -1.97 -10.61 -11.10
C GLY A 237 -3.44 -11.01 -10.88
N GLU A 238 -3.65 -12.07 -10.11
CA GLU A 238 -4.98 -12.61 -9.79
C GLU A 238 -5.84 -11.63 -8.99
N ARG A 239 -5.21 -10.86 -8.09
CA ARG A 239 -5.90 -9.96 -7.15
C ARG A 239 -5.75 -8.50 -7.57
N TRP A 240 -6.68 -7.66 -7.15
CA TRP A 240 -6.60 -6.21 -7.36
C TRP A 240 -5.35 -5.59 -6.70
N THR A 241 -4.83 -6.20 -5.63
CA THR A 241 -3.56 -5.83 -4.96
C THR A 241 -2.30 -6.22 -5.74
N SER A 242 -2.46 -6.72 -6.96
CA SER A 242 -1.42 -7.10 -7.92
C SER A 242 -1.81 -6.62 -9.33
N ALA A 243 -2.49 -5.48 -9.44
CA ALA A 243 -3.17 -5.05 -10.67
C ALA A 243 -2.24 -4.96 -11.90
N PHE A 244 -0.98 -4.57 -11.71
CA PHE A 244 0.00 -4.40 -12.79
C PHE A 244 0.93 -5.62 -12.95
N GLY A 245 0.85 -6.60 -12.06
CA GLY A 245 1.80 -7.70 -11.96
C GLY A 245 2.06 -8.09 -10.52
N ALA A 246 3.07 -8.93 -10.30
CA ALA A 246 3.52 -9.30 -8.96
C ALA A 246 4.79 -8.53 -8.58
N SER A 247 4.86 -8.02 -7.36
CA SER A 247 6.08 -7.41 -6.84
C SER A 247 6.50 -8.07 -5.53
N ALA A 248 7.79 -8.04 -5.23
CA ALA A 248 8.33 -8.34 -3.91
C ALA A 248 9.21 -7.19 -3.42
N ILE A 249 8.99 -6.76 -2.18
CA ILE A 249 9.82 -5.77 -1.52
C ILE A 249 10.88 -6.51 -0.71
N VAL A 250 12.16 -6.12 -0.84
CA VAL A 250 13.29 -6.88 -0.30
C VAL A 250 14.38 -6.04 0.38
N GLY A 251 14.31 -4.72 0.30
CA GLY A 251 15.33 -3.79 0.82
C GLY A 251 14.82 -2.78 1.85
N GLU A 252 13.70 -3.08 2.52
CA GLU A 252 13.18 -2.30 3.63
C GLU A 252 12.53 -3.20 4.69
N GLY A 253 12.33 -2.67 5.89
CA GLY A 253 11.67 -3.40 6.97
C GLY A 253 10.17 -3.58 6.69
N PRO A 254 9.56 -4.73 7.05
CA PRO A 254 10.18 -5.88 7.72
C PRO A 254 10.70 -6.94 6.74
N PHE A 255 10.85 -6.63 5.45
CA PHE A 255 11.14 -7.62 4.40
C PHE A 255 12.64 -7.88 4.16
N GLN A 256 13.52 -6.98 4.61
CA GLN A 256 14.96 -7.20 4.65
C GLN A 256 15.41 -7.73 6.02
N PRO A 257 16.58 -8.38 6.16
CA PRO A 257 17.08 -8.85 7.45
C PRO A 257 17.31 -7.73 8.49
N ALA A 258 17.08 -8.05 9.76
CA ALA A 258 17.27 -7.12 10.88
C ALA A 258 18.72 -6.61 11.02
N GLN A 259 19.70 -7.38 10.55
CA GLN A 259 21.12 -7.01 10.58
C GLN A 259 21.45 -5.86 9.63
N GLN A 260 20.60 -5.62 8.62
CA GLN A 260 20.77 -4.53 7.66
C GLN A 260 20.17 -3.21 8.17
N THR A 261 19.50 -3.22 9.32
CA THR A 261 18.93 -2.03 9.97
C THR A 261 19.49 -1.84 11.38
N SER A 262 19.95 -0.62 11.67
CA SER A 262 20.38 -0.24 13.02
C SER A 262 19.23 -0.48 14.01
N PRO A 263 19.46 -1.03 15.22
CA PRO A 263 18.40 -1.31 16.19
C PRO A 263 17.51 -0.11 16.53
N GLY A 264 18.04 1.12 16.49
CA GLY A 264 17.29 2.36 16.72
C GLY A 264 16.53 2.92 15.49
N GLN A 265 16.60 2.24 14.34
CA GLN A 265 15.94 2.61 13.08
C GLN A 265 14.98 1.51 12.60
N ARG A 266 14.63 0.56 13.47
CA ARG A 266 13.69 -0.50 13.13
C ARG A 266 12.27 -0.03 13.38
N ASP A 267 11.48 0.00 12.32
CA ASP A 267 10.04 0.32 12.40
C ASP A 267 9.21 -0.85 12.96
N PHE A 268 9.78 -2.06 13.04
CA PHE A 268 9.08 -3.28 13.46
C PHE A 268 9.83 -4.05 14.57
N PRO A 269 9.13 -4.92 15.35
CA PRO A 269 9.78 -5.84 16.28
C PRO A 269 10.74 -6.84 15.58
N PRO A 270 11.82 -7.30 16.24
CA PRO A 270 12.80 -8.20 15.61
C PRO A 270 12.23 -9.49 15.02
N ILE A 271 11.13 -10.01 15.57
CA ILE A 271 10.44 -11.23 15.09
C ILE A 271 9.84 -11.06 13.70
N CYS A 272 9.61 -9.82 13.24
CA CYS A 272 9.02 -9.55 11.94
C CYS A 272 10.02 -9.65 10.79
N TYR A 273 11.34 -9.61 11.08
CA TYR A 273 12.38 -9.60 10.07
C TYR A 273 12.78 -11.02 9.68
N PRO A 274 13.02 -11.31 8.39
CA PRO A 274 13.48 -12.63 7.96
C PRO A 274 14.88 -12.93 8.50
N THR A 275 15.11 -14.20 8.80
CA THR A 275 16.43 -14.72 9.17
C THR A 275 17.28 -15.09 7.95
N ASP A 276 16.65 -15.54 6.87
CA ASP A 276 17.31 -15.80 5.58
C ASP A 276 17.36 -14.51 4.76
N PRO A 277 18.56 -14.00 4.41
CA PRO A 277 18.72 -12.76 3.66
C PRO A 277 18.12 -12.80 2.27
N ASP A 278 17.95 -13.99 1.70
CA ASP A 278 17.42 -14.14 0.36
C ASP A 278 15.92 -14.46 0.36
N THR A 279 15.25 -14.54 1.52
CA THR A 279 13.84 -14.93 1.59
C THR A 279 12.92 -13.86 1.00
N ILE A 280 11.81 -14.30 0.42
CA ILE A 280 10.69 -13.43 0.04
C ILE A 280 9.53 -13.73 0.98
N HIS A 281 8.92 -12.66 1.51
CA HIS A 281 7.76 -12.77 2.38
C HIS A 281 6.57 -13.48 1.68
N GLY A 282 5.84 -14.31 2.42
CA GLY A 282 4.77 -15.17 1.87
C GLY A 282 3.73 -14.39 1.05
N MET A 283 3.38 -13.17 1.46
CA MET A 283 2.43 -12.32 0.73
C MET A 283 2.84 -12.04 -0.73
N PHE A 284 4.14 -11.89 -1.00
CA PHE A 284 4.64 -11.61 -2.35
C PHE A 284 4.73 -12.90 -3.16
N LYS A 285 5.08 -14.00 -2.48
CA LYS A 285 5.04 -15.35 -3.07
C LYS A 285 3.64 -15.70 -3.57
N ASP A 286 2.60 -15.43 -2.79
CA ASP A 286 1.21 -15.71 -3.16
C ASP A 286 0.77 -14.88 -4.38
N LYS A 287 1.17 -13.60 -4.44
CA LYS A 287 0.89 -12.75 -5.62
C LYS A 287 1.58 -13.28 -6.88
N ALA A 288 2.81 -13.77 -6.76
CA ALA A 288 3.53 -14.37 -7.89
C ALA A 288 2.91 -15.69 -8.36
N ILE A 289 2.49 -16.56 -7.44
CA ILE A 289 1.73 -17.77 -7.77
C ILE A 289 0.45 -17.40 -8.53
N GLY A 290 -0.35 -16.48 -8.00
CA GLY A 290 -1.59 -16.03 -8.66
C GLY A 290 -1.34 -15.39 -10.05
N LEU A 291 -0.24 -14.68 -10.23
CA LEU A 291 0.17 -14.16 -11.54
C LEU A 291 0.41 -15.29 -12.55
N GLY A 292 1.17 -16.32 -12.13
CA GLY A 292 1.46 -17.49 -12.96
C GLY A 292 0.20 -18.27 -13.34
N GLU A 293 -0.70 -18.51 -12.38
CA GLU A 293 -1.99 -19.17 -12.61
C GLU A 293 -2.84 -18.40 -13.63
N ARG A 294 -2.98 -17.09 -13.43
CA ARG A 294 -3.81 -16.24 -14.30
C ARG A 294 -3.27 -16.18 -15.73
N ALA A 295 -1.97 -15.97 -15.89
CA ALA A 295 -1.34 -15.92 -17.20
C ALA A 295 -1.47 -17.27 -17.95
N ALA A 296 -1.19 -18.39 -17.28
CA ALA A 296 -1.30 -19.73 -17.86
C ALA A 296 -2.74 -20.10 -18.23
N SER A 297 -3.71 -19.73 -17.39
CA SER A 297 -5.13 -19.97 -17.64
C SER A 297 -5.61 -19.23 -18.88
N LEU A 298 -5.31 -17.92 -18.99
CA LEU A 298 -5.73 -17.10 -20.13
C LEU A 298 -5.07 -17.57 -21.42
N ALA A 299 -3.78 -17.90 -21.39
CA ALA A 299 -3.08 -18.44 -22.55
C ALA A 299 -3.68 -19.78 -23.00
N SER A 300 -4.05 -20.66 -22.07
CA SER A 300 -4.70 -21.93 -22.39
C SER A 300 -6.09 -21.74 -23.01
N GLN A 301 -6.87 -20.78 -22.52
CA GLN A 301 -8.20 -20.47 -23.08
C GLN A 301 -8.09 -19.89 -24.49
N LEU A 302 -7.16 -18.94 -24.70
CA LEU A 302 -6.91 -18.35 -26.01
C LEU A 302 -6.45 -19.42 -27.00
N ARG A 303 -5.46 -20.24 -26.64
CA ARG A 303 -4.95 -21.31 -27.51
C ARG A 303 -6.06 -22.24 -27.98
N ARG A 304 -6.91 -22.74 -27.06
CA ARG A 304 -8.06 -23.59 -27.41
C ARG A 304 -9.03 -22.90 -28.36
N THR A 305 -9.38 -21.65 -28.08
CA THR A 305 -10.30 -20.88 -28.92
C THR A 305 -9.76 -20.73 -30.35
N TRP A 306 -8.44 -20.53 -30.49
CA TRP A 306 -7.80 -20.43 -31.79
C TRP A 306 -7.76 -21.77 -32.54
N THR A 307 -7.39 -22.86 -31.87
CA THR A 307 -7.41 -24.19 -32.48
C THR A 307 -8.82 -24.57 -32.94
N ASP A 308 -9.83 -24.34 -32.11
CA ASP A 308 -11.23 -24.62 -32.45
C ASP A 308 -11.70 -23.79 -33.65
N SER A 309 -11.25 -22.54 -33.76
CA SER A 309 -11.56 -21.69 -34.92
C SER A 309 -10.92 -22.21 -36.19
N LEU A 310 -9.67 -22.67 -36.14
CA LEU A 310 -8.95 -23.23 -37.30
C LEU A 310 -9.56 -24.54 -37.78
N ASN A 311 -10.01 -25.39 -36.84
CA ASN A 311 -10.66 -26.66 -37.15
C ASN A 311 -12.06 -26.49 -37.76
N LYS A 312 -12.74 -25.36 -37.56
CA LYS A 312 -14.04 -25.06 -38.17
C LYS A 312 -13.94 -24.49 -39.58
N THR A 313 -12.77 -24.00 -39.97
CA THR A 313 -12.53 -23.40 -41.30
C THR A 313 -11.97 -24.39 -42.33
N ASN A 314 -11.64 -25.61 -41.91
CA ASN A 314 -11.24 -26.74 -42.75
C ASN A 314 -12.36 -27.78 -42.84
#